data_AF-A0A7C7T9F9-F1
#
_entry.id   AF-A0A7C7T9F9-F1
#
_cell.length_a   1.000
_cell.length_b   1.000
_cell.length_c   1.000
_cell.angle_alpha   90.00
_cell.angle_beta   90.00
_cell.angle_gamma   90.00
#
_symmetry.space_group_name_H-M   'P 1'
#
loop_
_entity.id
_entity.type
_entity.pdbx_description
1 polymer ?
#
loop_
_entity_poly.entity_id
_entity_poly.type
_entity_poly.pdbx_seq_one_letter_code
_entity_poly.pdbx_strand_id
1 'polypeptide(L)'
;MVAWLVPIAVFWSLAALYVGGAAINIEGGGGGRQTLGLLLLFASYLGVYTICGMALTSVAGAALGGIVFPVLIASILIPLLTRVMFKLVGVSVSRAD
;
A
#
# COMPACT_ATOMS: atom_id res chain seq x y z
N MET A 1 -3.89 19.91 0.91
CA MET A 1 -3.78 19.13 2.16
C MET A 1 -4.85 18.06 2.30
N VAL A 2 -6.14 18.36 2.17
CA VAL A 2 -7.24 17.37 2.32
C VAL A 2 -7.13 16.17 1.37
N ALA A 3 -6.68 16.38 0.12
CA ALA A 3 -6.52 15.30 -0.86
C ALA A 3 -5.58 14.16 -0.40
N TRP A 4 -4.61 14.45 0.48
CA TRP A 4 -3.71 13.44 1.05
C TRP A 4 -4.39 12.55 2.09
N LEU A 5 -5.52 12.97 2.67
CA LEU A 5 -6.30 12.13 3.57
C LEU A 5 -6.91 10.94 2.83
N VAL A 6 -7.20 11.08 1.54
CA VAL A 6 -7.80 10.03 0.71
C VAL A 6 -6.89 8.79 0.64
N PRO A 7 -5.65 8.85 0.12
CA PRO A 7 -4.78 7.68 0.07
C PRO A 7 -4.47 7.13 1.46
N ILE A 8 -4.33 7.99 2.48
CA ILE A 8 -4.05 7.55 3.86
C ILE A 8 -5.23 6.73 4.43
N ALA A 9 -6.46 7.23 4.32
CA ALA A 9 -7.64 6.52 4.82
C ALA A 9 -7.88 5.19 4.08
N VAL A 10 -7.69 5.20 2.76
CA VAL A 10 -7.82 4.01 1.92
C VAL A 10 -6.77 2.96 2.31
N PHE A 11 -5.51 3.39 2.50
CA PHE A 11 -4.43 2.47 2.87
C PHE A 11 -4.76 1.67 4.13
N TRP A 12 -5.10 2.34 5.23
CA TRP A 12 -5.31 1.65 6.50
C TRP A 12 -6.50 0.68 6.45
N SER A 13 -7.54 1.04 5.71
CA SER A 13 -8.70 0.17 5.48
C SER A 13 -8.31 -1.07 4.68
N LEU A 14 -7.56 -0.90 3.58
CA LEU A 14 -7.10 -2.01 2.74
C LEU A 14 -6.05 -2.87 3.45
N ALA A 15 -5.17 -2.27 4.23
CA ALA A 15 -4.18 -2.99 5.02
C ALA A 15 -4.86 -3.84 6.10
N ALA A 16 -5.88 -3.31 6.79
CA ALA A 16 -6.65 -4.10 7.75
C ALA A 16 -7.35 -5.29 7.08
N LEU A 17 -7.91 -5.12 5.89
CA LEU A 17 -8.55 -6.22 5.15
C LEU A 17 -7.54 -7.24 4.62
N TYR A 18 -6.47 -6.78 3.98
CA TYR A 18 -5.51 -7.65 3.30
C TYR A 18 -4.51 -8.28 4.28
N VAL A 19 -3.81 -7.45 5.05
CA VAL A 19 -2.74 -7.84 5.99
C VAL A 19 -3.29 -8.36 7.30
N GLY A 20 -4.50 -7.96 7.70
CA GLY A 20 -5.19 -8.46 8.90
C GLY A 20 -5.62 -9.94 8.83
N GLY A 21 -5.29 -10.65 7.75
CA GLY A 21 -5.43 -12.11 7.66
C GLY A 21 -6.59 -12.59 6.79
N ALA A 22 -7.38 -11.72 6.16
CA ALA A 22 -8.47 -12.18 5.30
C ALA A 22 -7.99 -12.78 3.96
N ALA A 23 -6.77 -12.46 3.52
CA ALA A 23 -6.27 -12.85 2.20
C ALA A 23 -4.85 -13.45 2.18
N ILE A 24 -4.05 -13.24 3.24
CA ILE A 24 -2.65 -13.70 3.31
C ILE A 24 -2.30 -14.17 4.71
N ASN A 25 -1.36 -15.10 4.78
CA ASN A 25 -0.71 -15.54 6.00
C ASN A 25 0.68 -14.89 6.10
N ILE A 26 1.00 -14.36 7.28
CA ILE A 26 2.28 -13.71 7.56
C ILE A 26 3.07 -14.64 8.46
N GLU A 27 4.10 -15.25 7.88
CA GLU A 27 4.90 -16.28 8.53
C GLU A 27 6.26 -15.72 8.94
N GLY A 28 6.57 -15.86 10.22
CA GLY A 28 7.84 -15.46 10.79
C GLY A 28 7.94 -13.98 11.16
N GLY A 29 9.06 -13.65 11.83
CA GLY A 29 9.34 -12.34 12.40
C GLY A 29 8.51 -12.01 13.64
N GLY A 30 9.15 -11.45 14.68
CA GLY A 30 8.41 -10.93 15.84
C GLY A 30 7.52 -9.73 15.48
N GLY A 31 6.59 -9.36 16.35
CA GLY A 31 5.61 -8.28 16.10
C GLY A 31 6.23 -6.94 15.69
N GLY A 32 7.45 -6.63 16.15
CA GLY A 32 8.19 -5.45 15.70
C GLY A 32 8.56 -5.49 14.20
N ARG A 33 8.98 -6.64 13.67
CA ARG A 33 9.30 -6.78 12.23
C ARG A 33 8.04 -6.69 11.37
N GLN A 34 6.93 -7.25 11.83
CA GLN A 34 5.65 -7.14 11.13
C GLN A 34 5.15 -5.70 11.09
N THR A 35 5.30 -4.97 12.21
CA THR A 35 4.98 -3.53 12.28
C THR A 35 5.86 -2.72 11.33
N LEU A 36 7.17 -2.97 11.30
CA LEU A 36 8.08 -2.33 10.34
C LEU A 36 7.71 -2.64 8.89
N GLY A 37 7.34 -3.89 8.58
CA GLY A 37 6.83 -4.28 7.26
C GLY A 37 5.58 -3.50 6.86
N LEU A 38 4.63 -3.32 7.78
CA LEU A 38 3.42 -2.53 7.57
C LEU A 38 3.72 -1.04 7.33
N LEU A 39 4.68 -0.47 8.09
CA LEU A 39 5.11 0.92 7.91
C LEU A 39 5.84 1.13 6.58
N LEU A 40 6.68 0.18 6.16
CA LEU A 40 7.34 0.21 4.85
C LEU A 40 6.34 0.05 3.71
N LEU A 41 5.33 -0.79 3.90
CA LEU A 41 4.22 -0.92 2.96
C LEU A 41 3.44 0.39 2.84
N PHE A 42 3.15 1.07 3.94
CA PHE A 42 2.50 2.37 3.94
C PHE A 42 3.33 3.43 3.20
N ALA A 43 4.62 3.53 3.52
CA ALA A 43 5.53 4.46 2.85
C ALA A 43 5.62 4.19 1.34
N SER A 44 5.72 2.92 0.95
CA SER A 44 5.78 2.50 -0.44
C SER A 44 4.48 2.80 -1.19
N TYR A 45 3.33 2.58 -0.55
CA TYR A 45 2.02 2.92 -1.10
C TYR A 45 1.89 4.42 -1.37
N LEU A 46 2.30 5.27 -0.42
CA LEU A 46 2.33 6.73 -0.62
C LEU A 46 3.34 7.14 -1.71
N GLY A 47 4.48 6.45 -1.79
CA GLY A 47 5.46 6.64 -2.86
C GLY A 47 4.84 6.40 -4.24
N VAL A 48 4.17 5.26 -4.43
CA VAL A 48 3.45 4.93 -5.68
C VAL A 48 2.37 5.97 -5.98
N TYR A 49 1.54 6.32 -5.01
CA TYR A 49 0.52 7.36 -5.16
C TYR A 49 1.13 8.69 -5.64
N THR A 50 2.24 9.11 -5.05
CA THR A 50 2.91 10.38 -5.39
C THR A 50 3.47 10.33 -6.81
N ILE A 51 4.18 9.26 -7.16
CA ILE A 51 4.79 9.09 -8.49
C ILE A 51 3.70 9.04 -9.58
N CYS A 52 2.64 8.26 -9.36
CA CYS A 52 1.52 8.19 -10.29
C CYS A 52 0.79 9.52 -10.40
N GLY A 53 0.58 10.23 -9.27
CA GLY A 53 -0.03 11.56 -9.26
C GLY A 53 0.76 12.57 -10.07
N MET A 54 2.08 12.60 -9.90
CA MET A 54 2.96 13.48 -10.67
C MET A 54 2.89 13.18 -12.18
N ALA A 55 2.84 11.91 -12.56
CA ALA A 55 2.79 11.50 -13.96
C ALA A 55 1.43 11.75 -14.62
N LEU A 56 0.34 11.56 -13.89
CA LEU A 56 -1.02 11.52 -14.46
C LEU A 56 -1.78 12.85 -14.32
N THR A 57 -1.38 13.74 -13.41
CA THR A 57 -2.06 15.03 -13.19
C THR A 57 -2.09 15.89 -14.45
N SER A 58 -1.01 15.91 -15.24
CA SER A 58 -0.92 16.68 -16.49
C SER A 58 -1.78 16.10 -17.62
N VAL A 59 -2.14 14.82 -17.55
CA VAL A 59 -2.86 14.10 -18.61
C VAL A 59 -4.36 14.03 -18.31
N ALA A 60 -4.74 13.72 -17.08
CA ALA A 60 -6.12 13.48 -16.67
C ALA A 60 -6.67 14.53 -15.69
N GLY A 61 -5.93 15.61 -15.46
CA GLY A 61 -6.31 16.70 -14.57
C GLY A 61 -6.18 16.38 -13.09
N ALA A 62 -6.45 17.38 -12.25
CA ALA A 62 -6.18 17.33 -10.81
C ALA A 62 -7.01 16.28 -10.05
N ALA A 63 -8.27 16.07 -10.43
CA ALA A 63 -9.15 15.12 -9.74
C ALA A 63 -8.82 13.67 -10.11
N LEU A 64 -8.87 13.34 -11.41
CA LEU A 64 -8.66 11.96 -11.87
C LEU A 64 -7.18 11.57 -11.86
N GLY A 65 -6.33 12.41 -12.45
CA GLY A 65 -4.89 12.17 -12.55
C GLY A 65 -4.13 12.41 -11.24
N GLY A 66 -4.62 13.31 -10.39
CA GLY A 66 -3.97 13.65 -9.13
C GLY A 66 -4.44 12.84 -7.91
N ILE A 67 -5.63 12.22 -7.97
CA ILE A 67 -6.22 11.53 -6.81
C ILE A 67 -6.73 10.13 -7.20
N VAL A 68 -7.71 10.04 -8.10
CA VAL A 68 -8.45 8.79 -8.34
C VAL A 68 -7.56 7.69 -8.93
N PHE A 69 -6.91 7.96 -10.07
CA PHE A 69 -6.06 6.95 -10.71
C PHE A 69 -4.84 6.58 -9.87
N PRO A 70 -4.11 7.52 -9.24
CA PRO A 70 -3.02 7.17 -8.34
C PRO A 70 -3.44 6.28 -7.17
N VAL A 71 -4.59 6.55 -6.53
CA VAL A 71 -5.13 5.71 -5.44
C VAL A 71 -5.45 4.31 -5.96
N LEU A 72 -6.11 4.19 -7.10
CA LEU A 72 -6.45 2.90 -7.70
C LEU A 72 -5.20 2.09 -8.04
N ILE A 73 -4.22 2.70 -8.70
CA ILE A 73 -2.96 2.04 -9.08
C ILE A 73 -2.20 1.59 -7.83
N ALA A 74 -2.06 2.47 -6.82
CA ALA A 74 -1.38 2.12 -5.57
C ALA A 74 -2.11 0.99 -4.83
N SER A 75 -3.44 0.99 -4.83
CA SER A 75 -4.27 -0.05 -4.20
C SER A 75 -4.13 -1.40 -4.89
N ILE A 76 -4.14 -1.43 -6.23
CA ILE A 76 -3.93 -2.65 -7.02
C ILE A 76 -2.54 -3.24 -6.77
N LEU A 77 -1.54 -2.41 -6.48
CA LEU A 77 -0.17 -2.84 -6.21
C LEU A 77 0.06 -3.34 -4.77
N ILE A 78 -0.90 -3.18 -3.85
CA ILE A 78 -0.76 -3.61 -2.45
C ILE A 78 -0.29 -5.07 -2.31
N PRO A 79 -0.83 -6.07 -3.03
CA PRO A 79 -0.38 -7.46 -2.91
C PRO A 79 1.11 -7.63 -3.25
N LEU A 80 1.58 -6.94 -4.30
CA LEU A 80 2.98 -6.99 -4.71
C LEU A 80 3.86 -6.26 -3.68
N LEU A 81 3.47 -5.04 -3.30
CA LEU A 81 4.21 -4.24 -2.32
C LEU A 81 4.30 -4.95 -0.97
N THR A 82 3.23 -5.61 -0.52
CA THR A 82 3.20 -6.37 0.74
C THR A 82 4.27 -7.45 0.72
N ARG A 83 4.32 -8.27 -0.34
CA ARG A 83 5.33 -9.32 -0.48
C ARG A 83 6.75 -8.76 -0.47
N VAL A 84 7.01 -7.68 -1.20
CA VAL A 84 8.34 -7.09 -1.28
C VAL A 84 8.74 -6.47 0.06
N MET A 85 7.90 -5.61 0.64
CA MET A 85 8.22 -4.86 1.86
C MET A 85 8.36 -5.75 3.08
N PHE A 86 7.48 -6.76 3.23
CA PHE A 86 7.59 -7.71 4.33
C PHE A 86 8.83 -8.61 4.17
N LYS A 87 9.14 -9.02 2.94
CA LYS A 87 10.37 -9.79 2.67
C LYS A 87 11.64 -8.99 2.99
N LEU A 88 11.65 -7.68 2.74
CA LEU A 88 12.79 -6.80 3.09
C LEU A 88 13.05 -6.76 4.60
N VAL A 89 12.02 -6.91 5.43
CA VAL A 89 12.17 -6.99 6.90
C VAL A 89 12.32 -8.42 7.42
N GLY A 90 12.51 -9.39 6.52
CA GLY A 90 12.70 -10.80 6.87
C GLY A 90 11.42 -11.50 7.33
N VAL A 91 10.26 -11.06 6.83
CA VAL A 91 8.95 -11.68 7.06
C VAL A 91 8.44 -12.31 5.77
N SER A 92 8.01 -13.56 5.84
CA SER A 92 7.49 -14.29 4.69
C SER A 92 5.98 -14.07 4.58
N VAL A 93 5.48 -13.96 3.35
CA VAL A 93 4.04 -13.78 3.07
C VAL A 93 3.58 -14.89 2.14
N SER A 94 2.67 -15.73 2.61
CA SER A 94 2.00 -16.78 1.85
C SER A 94 0.53 -16.39 1.61
N ARG A 95 -0.13 -17.03 0.65
CA ARG A 95 -1.59 -16.84 0.48
C ARG A 95 -2.32 -17.61 1.57
N ALA A 96 -3.47 -17.09 2.00
CA ALA A 96 -4.42 -17.89 2.75
C ALA A 96 -5.08 -18.85 1.75
N ASP A 97 -4.94 -20.16 1.99
CA ASP A 97 -5.55 -21.23 1.19
C ASP A 97 -7.05 -21.36 1.49
#